data_AF-A0A8J2RJ58-F1
#
_entry.id   AF-A0A8J2RJ58-F1
#
_cell.length_a   1.000
_cell.length_b   1.000
_cell.length_c   1.000
_cell.angle_alpha   90.00
_cell.angle_beta   90.00
_cell.angle_gamma   90.00
#
_symmetry.space_group_name_H-M   'P 1'
#
loop_
_entity.id
_entity.type
_entity.pdbx_description
1 polymer ?
#
loop_
_entity_poly.entity_id
_entity_poly.type
_entity_poly.pdbx_seq_one_letter_code
_entity_poly.pdbx_strand_id
1 'polypeptide(L)'
;MEYSFSLFFTKLINYTFLYWLPKYLKDSTLLTCAGYFILTIPSLFVYREYGGVSAGLNIFLLFLVGFLANGPYALITTAVSADLGTHPELKGSTRALATVTAIIDGTGSIGAAVGPLIAGALSDLENGWDYLFYALMVASALGLLLLTRLMINEAKAKCKKKNNDD
;
A
#
# COMPACT_ATOMS: atom_id res chain seq x y z
N MET A 1 25.21 -9.67 14.85
CA MET A 1 25.25 -10.30 13.51
C MET A 1 23.86 -10.68 13.00
N GLU A 2 22.92 -11.06 13.86
CA GLU A 2 21.56 -11.49 13.46
C GLU A 2 20.73 -10.38 12.78
N TYR A 3 20.81 -9.14 13.26
CA TYR A 3 20.11 -7.99 12.66
C TYR A 3 20.60 -7.63 11.24
N SER A 4 21.88 -7.85 10.94
CA SER A 4 22.45 -7.57 9.62
C SER A 4 22.00 -8.58 8.57
N PHE A 5 21.76 -9.83 8.98
CA PHE A 5 21.26 -10.88 8.09
C PHE A 5 19.77 -10.69 7.78
N SER A 6 18.98 -10.27 8.77
CA SER A 6 17.59 -9.85 8.58
C SER A 6 17.50 -8.62 7.68
N LEU A 7 18.37 -7.62 7.84
CA LEU A 7 18.43 -6.45 6.95
C LEU A 7 18.90 -6.80 5.53
N PHE A 8 19.80 -7.77 5.38
CA PHE A 8 20.22 -8.28 4.07
C PHE A 8 19.08 -9.00 3.37
N PHE A 9 18.36 -9.91 4.03
CA PHE A 9 17.20 -10.60 3.46
C PHE A 9 16.02 -9.66 3.21
N THR A 10 15.77 -8.70 4.11
CA THR A 10 14.72 -7.69 3.92
C THR A 10 15.06 -6.78 2.74
N LYS A 11 16.33 -6.36 2.58
CA LYS A 11 16.77 -5.63 1.38
C LYS A 11 16.70 -6.50 0.14
N LEU A 12 17.12 -7.76 0.19
CA LEU A 12 17.14 -8.66 -0.96
C LEU A 12 15.72 -8.98 -1.44
N ILE A 13 14.80 -9.27 -0.53
CA ILE A 13 13.37 -9.42 -0.84
C ILE A 13 12.84 -8.11 -1.43
N ASN A 14 13.11 -6.96 -0.81
CA ASN A 14 12.59 -5.68 -1.30
C ASN A 14 13.14 -5.31 -2.69
N TYR A 15 14.43 -5.51 -2.95
CA TYR A 15 15.04 -5.20 -4.26
C TYR A 15 14.70 -6.22 -5.34
N THR A 16 14.62 -7.52 -5.02
CA THR A 16 14.21 -8.54 -5.99
C THR A 16 12.73 -8.43 -6.33
N PHE A 17 11.86 -8.14 -5.36
CA PHE A 17 10.43 -7.91 -5.64
C PHE A 17 10.18 -6.57 -6.35
N LEU A 18 10.76 -5.45 -5.90
CA LEU A 18 10.54 -4.15 -6.57
C LEU A 18 11.08 -4.08 -8.00
N TYR A 19 12.11 -4.86 -8.34
CA TYR A 19 12.66 -4.87 -9.71
C TYR A 19 11.87 -5.79 -10.66
N TRP A 20 11.33 -6.90 -10.17
CA TRP A 20 10.68 -7.91 -11.02
C TRP A 20 9.16 -7.73 -11.12
N LEU A 21 8.53 -7.25 -10.05
CA LEU A 21 7.07 -7.10 -9.92
C LEU A 21 6.45 -6.07 -10.88
N PRO A 22 7.01 -4.85 -11.11
CA PRO A 22 6.43 -3.91 -12.08
C PRO A 22 6.58 -4.36 -13.54
N LYS A 23 7.54 -5.26 -13.84
CA LYS A 23 7.69 -5.84 -15.18
C LYS A 23 6.68 -6.98 -15.44
N TYR A 24 6.23 -7.66 -14.38
CA TYR A 24 5.23 -8.74 -14.45
C TYR A 24 3.79 -8.24 -14.29
N LEU A 25 3.57 -7.11 -13.61
CA LEU A 25 2.25 -6.52 -13.35
C LEU A 25 1.87 -5.39 -14.31
N LYS A 26 2.29 -5.44 -15.58
CA LYS A 26 1.96 -4.41 -16.57
C LYS A 26 0.45 -4.20 -16.79
N ASP A 27 -0.40 -5.11 -16.29
CA ASP A 27 -1.86 -5.01 -16.36
C ASP A 27 -2.62 -5.25 -15.04
N SER A 28 -1.95 -5.55 -13.92
CA SER A 28 -2.64 -6.04 -12.70
C SER A 28 -2.17 -5.42 -11.38
N THR A 29 -1.35 -4.37 -11.39
CA THR A 29 -0.91 -3.73 -10.14
C THR A 29 -2.07 -3.27 -9.26
N LEU A 30 -3.13 -2.71 -9.86
CA LEU A 30 -4.33 -2.31 -9.11
C LEU A 30 -5.12 -3.48 -8.53
N LEU A 31 -5.20 -4.61 -9.26
CA LEU A 31 -5.81 -5.85 -8.75
C LEU A 31 -5.03 -6.38 -7.54
N THR A 32 -3.70 -6.35 -7.63
CA THR A 32 -2.82 -6.75 -6.54
C THR A 32 -3.01 -5.81 -5.33
N CYS A 33 -3.01 -4.49 -5.53
CA CYS A 33 -3.32 -3.52 -4.47
C CYS A 33 -4.67 -3.78 -3.81
N ALA A 34 -5.71 -4.03 -4.59
CA ALA A 34 -7.03 -4.39 -4.08
C ALA A 34 -6.99 -5.67 -3.23
N GLY A 35 -6.26 -6.70 -3.68
CA GLY A 35 -6.03 -7.91 -2.91
C GLY A 35 -5.35 -7.65 -1.56
N TYR A 36 -4.34 -6.79 -1.53
CA TYR A 36 -3.69 -6.38 -0.28
C TYR A 36 -4.65 -5.65 0.67
N PHE A 37 -5.48 -4.72 0.18
CA PHE A 37 -6.49 -4.05 1.02
C PHE A 37 -7.53 -5.05 1.58
N ILE A 38 -7.99 -5.99 0.75
CA ILE A 38 -8.92 -7.05 1.17
C ILE A 38 -8.29 -7.95 2.24
N LEU A 39 -7.00 -8.28 2.12
CA LEU A 39 -6.27 -9.10 3.09
C LEU A 39 -5.89 -8.35 4.37
N THR A 40 -5.71 -7.02 4.29
CA THR A 40 -5.33 -6.18 5.44
C THR A 40 -6.47 -6.08 6.45
N ILE A 41 -7.73 -5.98 5.99
CA ILE A 41 -8.92 -5.89 6.86
C ILE A 41 -9.06 -7.09 7.82
N PRO A 42 -9.09 -8.36 7.37
CA PRO A 42 -9.16 -9.51 8.26
C PRO A 42 -7.88 -9.69 9.07
N SER A 43 -6.71 -9.29 8.55
CA SER A 43 -5.46 -9.35 9.30
C SER A 43 -5.45 -8.40 10.50
N LEU A 44 -6.01 -7.20 10.36
CA LEU A 44 -6.22 -6.25 11.46
C LEU A 44 -7.21 -6.80 12.48
N PHE A 45 -8.29 -7.45 12.03
CA PHE A 45 -9.26 -8.10 12.92
C PHE A 45 -8.61 -9.24 13.73
N VAL A 46 -7.84 -10.12 13.07
CA VAL A 46 -7.11 -11.21 13.75
C VAL A 46 -6.07 -10.66 14.73
N TYR A 47 -5.37 -9.58 14.38
CA TYR A 47 -4.45 -8.91 15.30
C TYR A 47 -5.17 -8.34 16.52
N ARG A 48 -6.39 -7.84 16.37
CA ARG A 48 -7.18 -7.32 17.49
C ARG A 48 -7.53 -8.42 18.49
N GLU A 49 -8.05 -9.54 17.99
CA GLU A 49 -8.53 -10.65 18.84
C GLU A 49 -7.37 -11.47 19.45
N TYR A 50 -6.32 -11.74 18.66
CA TYR A 50 -5.26 -12.68 19.06
C TYR A 50 -3.93 -12.01 19.38
N GLY A 51 -3.77 -10.70 19.14
CA GLY A 51 -2.52 -9.99 19.35
C GLY A 51 -2.03 -10.00 20.80
N GLY A 52 -2.91 -10.18 21.78
CA GLY A 52 -2.56 -10.25 23.21
C GLY A 52 -2.21 -11.65 23.73
N VAL A 53 -2.37 -12.71 22.93
CA VAL A 53 -2.32 -14.09 23.42
C VAL A 53 -0.88 -14.57 23.70
N SER A 54 0.07 -14.20 22.83
CA SER A 54 1.49 -14.59 22.98
C SER A 54 2.39 -13.59 22.28
N ALA A 55 3.55 -13.28 22.88
CA ALA A 55 4.54 -12.37 22.28
C ALA A 55 5.02 -12.83 20.90
N GLY A 56 5.19 -14.14 20.69
CA GLY A 56 5.60 -14.68 19.38
C GLY A 56 4.52 -14.50 18.31
N LEU A 57 3.26 -14.71 18.68
CA LEU A 57 2.11 -14.53 17.79
C LEU A 57 1.86 -13.03 17.51
N ASN A 58 2.08 -12.17 18.51
CA ASN A 58 2.04 -10.71 18.35
C ASN A 58 3.06 -10.22 17.32
N ILE A 59 4.33 -10.64 17.45
CA ILE A 59 5.40 -10.29 16.50
C ILE A 59 5.08 -10.79 15.09
N PHE A 60 4.61 -12.03 14.96
CA PHE A 60 4.22 -12.60 13.68
C PHE A 60 3.08 -11.83 13.02
N LEU A 61 2.01 -11.52 13.77
CA LEU A 61 0.88 -10.78 13.24
C LEU A 61 1.24 -9.31 12.95
N LEU A 62 2.10 -8.66 13.75
CA LEU A 62 2.64 -7.32 13.44
C LEU A 62 3.42 -7.33 12.14
N PHE A 63 4.24 -8.37 11.91
CA PHE A 63 4.94 -8.54 10.64
C PHE A 63 3.95 -8.71 9.48
N LEU A 64 2.92 -9.54 9.65
CA LEU A 64 1.92 -9.83 8.63
C LEU A 64 1.09 -8.59 8.28
N VAL A 65 0.58 -7.87 9.28
CA VAL A 65 -0.13 -6.59 9.10
C VAL A 65 0.79 -5.54 8.49
N GLY A 66 2.04 -5.42 8.96
CA GLY A 66 3.03 -4.49 8.43
C GLY A 66 3.38 -4.75 6.97
N PHE A 67 3.54 -6.02 6.58
CA PHE A 67 3.79 -6.41 5.20
C PHE A 67 2.57 -6.10 4.31
N LEU A 68 1.37 -6.51 4.74
CA LEU A 68 0.15 -6.34 3.96
C LEU A 68 -0.26 -4.86 3.82
N ALA A 69 -0.02 -4.03 4.84
CA ALA A 69 -0.33 -2.60 4.79
C ALA A 69 0.71 -1.79 3.98
N ASN A 70 2.00 -2.16 4.02
CA ASN A 70 3.04 -1.45 3.25
C ASN A 70 3.13 -1.87 1.77
N GLY A 71 2.68 -3.08 1.42
CA GLY A 71 2.63 -3.57 0.04
C GLY A 71 1.89 -2.63 -0.92
N PRO A 72 0.65 -2.20 -0.63
CA PRO A 72 -0.09 -1.23 -1.44
C PRO A 72 0.66 0.08 -1.66
N TYR A 73 1.31 0.64 -0.65
CA TYR A 73 2.04 1.90 -0.77
C TYR A 73 3.14 1.79 -1.83
N ALA A 74 3.96 0.74 -1.72
CA ALA A 74 5.06 0.45 -2.66
C ALA A 74 4.55 0.20 -4.09
N LEU A 75 3.40 -0.47 -4.23
CA LEU A 75 2.78 -0.74 -5.52
C LEU A 75 2.16 0.50 -6.16
N ILE A 76 1.46 1.34 -5.40
CA ILE A 76 0.83 2.57 -5.88
C ILE A 76 1.90 3.56 -6.36
N THR A 77 2.94 3.80 -5.55
CA THR A 77 4.03 4.71 -5.96
C THR A 77 4.72 4.24 -7.24
N THR A 78 4.91 2.93 -7.39
CA THR A 78 5.52 2.34 -8.58
C THR A 78 4.61 2.39 -9.79
N ALA A 79 3.32 2.05 -9.64
CA ALA A 79 2.33 2.09 -10.72
C ALA A 79 2.14 3.51 -11.25
N VAL A 80 1.90 4.47 -10.36
CA VAL A 80 1.70 5.87 -10.76
C VAL A 80 2.96 6.44 -11.42
N SER A 81 4.14 6.13 -10.88
CA SER A 81 5.41 6.54 -11.50
C SER A 81 5.62 5.91 -12.88
N ALA A 82 5.27 4.64 -13.06
CA ALA A 82 5.36 3.95 -14.34
C ALA A 82 4.37 4.52 -15.37
N ASP A 83 3.13 4.79 -14.98
CA ASP A 83 2.11 5.36 -15.84
C ASP A 83 2.52 6.76 -16.32
N LEU A 84 2.95 7.64 -15.40
CA LEU A 84 3.44 8.98 -15.74
C LEU A 84 4.69 8.95 -16.62
N GLY A 85 5.58 7.98 -16.41
CA GLY A 85 6.78 7.82 -17.24
C GLY A 85 6.49 7.44 -18.70
N THR A 86 5.32 6.85 -18.97
CA THR A 86 4.89 6.45 -20.32
C THR A 86 3.92 7.43 -20.98
N HIS A 87 3.39 8.42 -20.23
CA HIS A 87 2.50 9.44 -20.76
C HIS A 87 3.18 10.29 -21.85
N PRO A 88 2.55 10.49 -23.03
CA PRO A 88 3.17 11.18 -24.18
C PRO A 88 3.68 12.59 -23.85
N GLU A 89 2.98 13.30 -22.97
CA GLU A 89 3.30 14.68 -22.55
C GLU A 89 4.42 14.75 -21.51
N LEU A 90 4.73 13.62 -20.86
CA LEU A 90 5.69 13.52 -19.75
C LEU A 90 6.89 12.63 -20.07
N LYS A 91 6.89 12.01 -21.25
CA LYS A 91 7.94 11.10 -21.74
C LYS A 91 9.27 11.84 -21.84
N GLY A 92 10.14 11.63 -20.84
CA GLY A 92 11.45 12.28 -20.72
C GLY A 92 11.53 13.47 -19.76
N SER A 93 10.40 13.91 -19.18
CA SER A 93 10.38 14.98 -18.17
C SER A 93 10.61 14.40 -16.77
N THR A 94 11.87 14.18 -16.41
CA THR A 94 12.28 13.73 -15.06
C THR A 94 11.74 14.66 -13.96
N ARG A 95 11.57 15.95 -14.28
CA ARG A 95 11.06 16.96 -13.35
C ARG A 95 9.61 16.71 -12.97
N ALA A 96 8.73 16.45 -13.94
CA ALA A 96 7.32 16.22 -13.67
C ALA A 96 7.07 14.89 -12.96
N LEU A 97 7.79 13.83 -13.35
CA LEU A 97 7.77 12.55 -12.64
C LEU A 97 8.20 12.71 -11.17
N ALA A 98 9.32 13.40 -10.93
CA ALA A 98 9.82 13.67 -9.59
C ALA A 98 8.82 14.47 -8.74
N THR A 99 8.10 15.44 -9.32
CA THR A 99 7.06 16.19 -8.60
C THR A 99 5.91 15.28 -8.14
N VAL A 100 5.44 14.36 -8.99
CA VAL A 100 4.36 13.46 -8.58
C VAL A 100 4.82 12.45 -7.53
N THR A 101 6.02 11.86 -7.67
CA THR A 101 6.59 11.00 -6.63
C THR A 101 6.75 11.77 -5.31
N ALA A 102 7.21 13.03 -5.36
CA ALA A 102 7.35 13.87 -4.17
C ALA A 102 6.01 14.21 -3.50
N ILE A 103 4.93 14.39 -4.27
CA ILE A 103 3.58 14.57 -3.71
C ILE A 103 3.12 13.29 -3.00
N ILE A 104 3.27 12.13 -3.65
CA ILE A 104 2.88 10.85 -3.05
C ILE A 104 3.66 10.61 -1.75
N ASP A 105 4.98 10.72 -1.79
CA ASP A 105 5.84 10.51 -0.62
C ASP A 105 5.60 11.56 0.47
N GLY A 106 5.32 12.80 0.07
CA GLY A 106 4.89 13.87 0.98
C GLY A 106 3.58 13.53 1.71
N THR A 107 2.57 13.03 1.00
CA THR A 107 1.32 12.58 1.64
C THR A 107 1.52 11.38 2.56
N GLY A 108 2.38 10.43 2.17
CA GLY A 108 2.76 9.29 3.02
C GLY A 108 3.44 9.75 4.31
N SER A 109 4.36 10.72 4.21
CA SER A 109 5.07 11.30 5.37
C SER A 109 4.13 12.03 6.33
N ILE A 110 3.12 12.73 5.82
CA ILE A 110 2.07 13.35 6.67
C ILE A 110 1.32 12.25 7.45
N GLY A 111 0.93 11.16 6.77
CA GLY A 111 0.27 10.03 7.44
C GLY A 111 1.15 9.39 8.52
N ALA A 112 2.45 9.22 8.24
CA ALA A 112 3.42 8.68 9.20
C ALA A 112 3.64 9.59 10.42
N ALA A 113 3.50 10.92 10.26
CA ALA A 113 3.57 11.87 11.37
C ALA A 113 2.25 11.94 12.17
N VAL A 114 1.11 11.96 11.47
CA VAL A 114 -0.22 12.10 12.09
C VAL A 114 -0.68 10.80 12.76
N GLY A 115 -0.33 9.63 12.21
CA GLY A 115 -0.73 8.32 12.73
C GLY A 115 -0.38 8.11 14.20
N PRO A 116 0.90 8.26 14.61
CA PRO A 116 1.31 8.15 16.01
C PRO A 116 0.67 9.21 16.92
N LEU A 117 0.42 10.42 16.42
CA LEU A 117 -0.25 11.47 17.19
C LEU A 117 -1.71 11.10 17.49
N ILE A 118 -2.44 10.58 16.51
CA ILE A 118 -3.81 10.08 16.70
C ILE A 118 -3.81 8.85 17.62
N ALA A 119 -2.87 7.92 17.41
CA ALA A 119 -2.75 6.73 18.26
C ALA A 119 -2.47 7.09 19.72
N GLY A 120 -1.59 8.06 19.98
CA GLY A 120 -1.30 8.57 21.32
C GLY A 120 -2.49 9.29 21.96
N ALA A 121 -3.19 10.15 21.20
CA ALA A 121 -4.39 10.82 21.69
C ALA A 121 -5.55 9.84 21.97
N LEU A 122 -5.67 8.78 21.17
CA LEU A 122 -6.67 7.73 21.38
C LEU A 122 -6.29 6.79 22.51
N SER A 123 -5.00 6.51 22.76
CA SER A 123 -4.60 5.55 23.80
C SER A 123 -5.03 5.95 25.22
N ASP A 124 -5.31 7.23 25.45
CA ASP A 124 -5.77 7.76 26.74
C ASP A 124 -7.30 7.59 26.95
N LEU A 125 -8.07 7.29 25.89
CA LEU A 125 -9.51 7.04 25.96
C LEU A 125 -9.82 5.59 26.31
N GLU A 126 -10.93 5.36 27.02
CA GLU A 126 -11.46 4.01 27.27
C GLU A 126 -11.82 3.35 25.92
N ASN A 127 -11.26 2.16 25.66
CA ASN A 127 -11.33 1.44 24.38
C ASN A 127 -10.70 2.18 23.18
N GLY A 128 -9.81 3.15 23.40
CA GLY A 128 -9.17 3.92 22.34
C GLY A 128 -8.45 3.10 21.27
N TRP A 129 -7.83 1.99 21.69
CA TRP A 129 -7.19 1.05 20.77
C TRP A 129 -8.19 0.37 19.83
N ASP A 130 -9.41 0.03 20.30
CA ASP A 130 -10.48 -0.49 19.42
C ASP A 130 -10.83 0.50 18.33
N TYR A 131 -11.06 1.76 18.70
CA TYR A 131 -11.39 2.82 17.75
C TYR A 131 -10.28 3.03 16.72
N LEU A 132 -9.02 2.93 17.12
CA LEU A 132 -7.88 3.00 16.20
C LEU A 132 -7.90 1.83 15.21
N PHE A 133 -8.10 0.59 15.66
CA PHE A 133 -8.19 -0.57 14.77
C PHE A 133 -9.38 -0.49 13.82
N TYR A 134 -10.55 -0.07 14.29
CA TYR A 134 -11.72 0.15 13.44
C TYR A 134 -11.49 1.28 12.43
N ALA A 135 -10.86 2.38 12.84
CA ALA A 135 -10.50 3.46 11.92
C ALA A 135 -9.55 2.98 10.81
N LEU A 136 -8.56 2.13 11.14
CA LEU A 136 -7.65 1.53 10.15
C LEU A 136 -8.38 0.57 9.19
N MET A 137 -9.34 -0.21 9.69
CA MET A 137 -10.18 -1.08 8.85
C MET A 137 -11.07 -0.26 7.91
N VAL A 138 -11.70 0.82 8.39
CA VAL A 138 -12.52 1.72 7.57
C VAL A 138 -11.67 2.45 6.53
N ALA A 139 -10.48 2.95 6.91
CA ALA A 139 -9.55 3.57 5.98
C ALA A 139 -9.12 2.60 4.87
N SER A 140 -8.86 1.33 5.22
CA SER A 140 -8.55 0.27 4.26
C SER A 140 -9.72 -0.02 3.31
N ALA A 141 -10.95 -0.05 3.83
CA ALA A 141 -12.16 -0.24 3.03
C ALA A 141 -12.43 0.95 2.09
N LEU A 142 -12.21 2.19 2.54
CA LEU A 142 -12.31 3.39 1.71
C LEU A 142 -11.25 3.39 0.60
N GLY A 143 -10.01 2.99 0.92
CA GLY A 143 -8.95 2.80 -0.06
C GLY A 143 -9.33 1.80 -1.14
N LEU A 144 -9.90 0.65 -0.74
CA LEU A 144 -10.41 -0.37 -1.66
C LEU A 144 -11.54 0.17 -2.56
N LEU A 145 -12.47 0.96 -2.01
CA LEU A 145 -13.58 1.56 -2.76
C LEU A 145 -13.05 2.53 -3.82
N LEU A 146 -12.11 3.41 -3.46
CA LEU A 146 -11.48 4.36 -4.37
C LEU A 146 -10.71 3.64 -5.48
N LEU A 147 -9.94 2.60 -5.13
CA LEU A 147 -9.24 1.75 -6.09
C LEU A 147 -10.19 1.06 -7.06
N THR A 148 -11.34 0.59 -6.58
CA THR A 148 -12.35 -0.05 -7.44
C THR A 148 -12.82 0.90 -8.55
N ARG A 149 -13.03 2.20 -8.24
CA ARG A 149 -13.39 3.18 -9.27
C ARG A 149 -12.27 3.41 -10.29
N LEU A 150 -11.02 3.47 -9.82
CA LEU A 150 -9.85 3.60 -10.70
C LEU A 150 -9.73 2.40 -11.65
N MET A 151 -9.89 1.17 -11.13
CA MET A 151 -9.89 -0.06 -11.92
C MET A 151 -10.98 -0.08 -12.99
N ILE A 152 -12.20 0.37 -12.66
CA ILE A 152 -13.30 0.47 -13.63
C ILE A 152 -12.94 1.47 -14.75
N ASN A 153 -12.31 2.59 -14.40
CA ASN A 153 -11.92 3.61 -15.38
C ASN A 153 -10.82 3.10 -16.31
N GLU A 154 -9.81 2.39 -15.79
CA GLU A 154 -8.78 1.75 -16.62
C GLU A 154 -9.34 0.68 -17.54
N ALA A 155 -10.24 -0.17 -17.03
CA ALA A 155 -10.90 -1.19 -17.84
C ALA A 155 -11.70 -0.57 -19.00
N LYS A 156 -12.45 0.50 -18.72
CA LYS A 156 -13.18 1.26 -19.75
C LYS A 156 -12.24 1.89 -20.79
N ALA A 157 -11.11 2.46 -20.36
CA ALA A 157 -10.12 3.04 -21.26
C ALA A 157 -9.49 1.98 -22.20
N LYS A 158 -9.16 0.80 -21.68
CA LYS A 158 -8.65 -0.33 -22.49
C LYS A 158 -9.68 -0.83 -23.51
N CYS A 159 -10.95 -1.00 -23.12
CA CYS A 159 -12.02 -1.39 -24.04
C CYS A 159 -12.24 -0.36 -25.16
N LYS A 160 -12.21 0.94 -24.85
CA LYS A 160 -12.39 2.00 -25.85
C LYS A 160 -11.26 2.05 -26.86
N LYS A 161 -10.02 1.78 -26.44
CA LYS A 161 -8.85 1.74 -27.34
C LYS A 161 -8.94 0.56 -28.31
N LYS A 162 -9.31 -0.63 -27.80
CA LYS A 162 -9.50 -1.82 -28.63
C LYS A 162 -10.55 -1.63 -29.74
N ASN A 163 -11.66 -0.97 -29.43
CA ASN A 163 -12.75 -0.73 -30.39
C ASN A 163 -12.47 0.40 -31.41
N ASN A 164 -11.34 1.12 -31.28
CA ASN A 164 -10.90 2.13 -32.26
C ASN A 164 -9.77 1.61 -33.18
N ASP A 165 -9.18 0.46 -32.84
CA ASP A 165 -8.12 -0.21 -33.61
C ASP A 165 -8.70 -1.35 -34.51
N ASP A 166 -10.02 -1.59 -34.44
CA ASP A 166 -10.82 -2.49 -35.29
C ASP A 166 -11.65 -1.69 -36.32
#